data_AF-A0A657AN20-F1
#
_entry.id   AF-A0A657AN20-F1
#
_cell.length_a   1.000
_cell.length_b   1.000
_cell.length_c   1.000
_cell.angle_alpha   90.00
_cell.angle_beta   90.00
_cell.angle_gamma   90.00
#
_symmetry.space_group_name_H-M   'P 1'
#
loop_
_entity.id
_entity.type
_entity.pdbx_description
1 polymer ?
#
loop_
_entity_poly.entity_id
_entity_poly.type
_entity_poly.pdbx_seq_one_letter_code
_entity_poly.pdbx_strand_id
1 'polypeptide(L)'
;MPADETTEIPAVGEEAKIDIEEEFNMPWGLAALFPLFILGFPFWQYLKAIFLVNNARYGTSPFSYGAGAKSFYLMYLKASGVFILAISIVLWTLSQLDLMNFTSEETAPSFSNLILIQLVFFTVYLWIFAYLQTKRQNLIFNHTQIEEMTFSSTLSVSYMLYLYLSNTIAIICSLGLLIPWSMIRTARYRASQLTLLTNQSLDNFVADQQNQLTAMGEEFGEVFDIEVGI
;
A
#
# COMPACT_ATOMS: atom_id res chain seq x y z
N MET A 1 -54.29 -30.85 63.41
CA MET A 1 -54.27 -31.58 62.11
C MET A 1 -55.22 -30.85 61.17
N PRO A 2 -54.79 -30.46 59.96
CA PRO A 2 -53.38 -30.16 59.57
C PRO A 2 -52.95 -28.86 60.29
N ALA A 3 -52.74 -27.72 59.64
CA ALA A 3 -51.46 -27.23 59.07
C ALA A 3 -51.04 -25.98 59.91
N ASP A 4 -49.79 -25.50 59.99
CA ASP A 4 -48.55 -25.55 59.19
C ASP A 4 -48.33 -24.34 58.25
N GLU A 5 -47.12 -23.80 58.33
CA GLU A 5 -46.71 -22.43 57.97
C GLU A 5 -45.97 -22.45 56.63
N THR A 6 -46.70 -22.32 55.52
CA THR A 6 -46.09 -22.25 54.19
C THR A 6 -45.85 -20.81 53.77
N THR A 7 -44.61 -20.37 53.97
CA THR A 7 -44.01 -19.22 53.28
C THR A 7 -44.16 -19.37 51.76
N GLU A 8 -45.11 -18.65 51.15
CA GLU A 8 -45.11 -18.47 49.70
C GLU A 8 -44.14 -17.36 49.31
N ILE A 9 -43.17 -17.76 48.49
CA ILE A 9 -42.12 -16.92 47.94
C ILE A 9 -42.77 -15.87 47.02
N PRO A 10 -42.46 -14.56 47.13
CA PRO A 10 -42.93 -13.60 46.13
C PRO A 10 -42.35 -14.01 44.78
N ALA A 11 -43.23 -14.36 43.84
CA ALA A 11 -42.83 -14.71 42.49
C ALA A 11 -42.01 -13.55 41.89
N VAL A 12 -40.79 -13.85 41.45
CA VAL A 12 -39.93 -12.90 40.71
C VAL A 12 -40.50 -12.77 39.29
N GLY A 13 -41.65 -12.12 39.21
CA GLY A 13 -42.36 -11.75 38.00
C GLY A 13 -41.86 -10.41 37.49
N GLU A 14 -40.57 -10.32 37.22
CA GLU A 14 -39.97 -9.24 36.45
C GLU A 14 -39.01 -9.91 35.46
N GLU A 15 -39.56 -10.35 34.33
CA GLU A 15 -38.73 -10.59 33.15
C GLU A 15 -38.13 -9.25 32.76
N ALA A 16 -36.96 -8.94 33.31
CA ALA A 16 -36.06 -7.93 32.81
C ALA A 16 -35.64 -8.38 31.41
N LYS A 17 -36.50 -8.08 30.44
CA LYS A 17 -36.25 -8.21 29.02
C LYS A 17 -35.21 -7.17 28.69
N ILE A 18 -33.93 -7.54 28.84
CA ILE A 18 -32.81 -6.67 28.53
C ILE A 18 -32.91 -6.40 27.02
N ASP A 19 -33.29 -5.18 26.64
CA ASP A 19 -33.44 -4.78 25.25
C ASP A 19 -32.06 -4.63 24.60
N ILE A 20 -31.50 -5.75 24.13
CA ILE A 20 -30.17 -5.83 23.49
C ILE A 20 -30.12 -5.02 22.16
N GLU A 21 -31.26 -4.59 21.63
CA GLU A 21 -31.34 -3.84 20.36
C GLU A 21 -30.72 -2.43 20.42
N GLU A 22 -30.64 -1.79 21.59
CA GLU A 22 -30.24 -0.37 21.66
C GLU A 22 -28.71 -0.14 21.71
N GLU A 23 -27.91 -1.16 22.07
CA GLU A 23 -26.46 -0.99 22.34
C GLU A 23 -25.56 -1.05 21.08
N PHE A 24 -26.06 -1.54 19.93
CA PHE A 24 -25.28 -1.56 18.67
C PHE A 24 -25.49 -0.33 17.77
N ASN A 25 -25.88 0.80 18.34
CA ASN A 25 -25.97 2.06 17.59
C ASN A 25 -24.56 2.67 17.39
N MET A 26 -23.79 2.05 16.49
CA MET A 26 -22.41 2.42 16.16
C MET A 26 -22.36 3.93 15.85
N PRO A 27 -21.76 4.77 16.69
CA PRO A 27 -21.98 6.21 16.64
C PRO A 27 -21.57 6.72 15.27
N TRP A 28 -22.49 7.43 14.61
CA TRP A 28 -22.36 7.91 13.23
C TRP A 28 -21.05 8.69 12.96
N GLY A 29 -20.44 9.27 14.00
CA GLY A 29 -19.07 9.81 13.97
C GLY A 29 -17.98 8.79 13.62
N LEU A 30 -18.01 7.57 14.17
CA LEU A 30 -17.10 6.48 13.79
C LEU A 30 -17.34 6.03 12.34
N ALA A 31 -18.59 5.94 11.91
CA ALA A 31 -18.92 5.63 10.51
C ALA A 31 -18.36 6.70 9.55
N ALA A 32 -18.36 7.99 9.96
CA ALA A 32 -17.78 9.08 9.19
C ALA A 32 -16.23 9.07 9.12
N LEU A 33 -15.54 8.41 10.06
CA LEU A 33 -14.08 8.25 10.01
C LEU A 33 -13.62 7.34 8.87
N PHE A 34 -14.40 6.31 8.50
CA PHE A 34 -14.05 5.38 7.41
C PHE A 34 -13.84 6.08 6.05
N PRO A 35 -14.80 6.84 5.49
CA PRO A 35 -14.59 7.54 4.22
C PRO A 35 -13.49 8.60 4.33
N LEU A 36 -13.36 9.27 5.49
CA LEU A 36 -12.30 10.25 5.73
C LEU A 36 -10.91 9.60 5.69
N PHE A 37 -10.75 8.40 6.26
CA PHE A 37 -9.50 7.64 6.21
C PHE A 37 -9.21 7.10 4.80
N ILE A 38 -10.22 6.56 4.11
CA ILE A 38 -10.11 6.05 2.73
C ILE A 38 -9.71 7.16 1.75
N LEU A 39 -10.26 8.37 1.90
CA LEU A 39 -9.97 9.52 1.06
C LEU A 39 -8.69 10.26 1.49
N GLY A 40 -8.42 10.32 2.80
CA GLY A 40 -7.22 10.94 3.37
C GLY A 40 -5.94 10.16 3.07
N PHE A 41 -5.99 8.83 3.02
CA PHE A 41 -4.82 7.99 2.74
C PHE A 41 -4.14 8.29 1.38
N PRO A 42 -4.81 8.32 0.22
CA PRO A 42 -4.17 8.68 -1.05
C PRO A 42 -3.63 10.11 -1.06
N PHE A 43 -4.31 11.05 -0.40
CA PHE A 43 -3.83 12.44 -0.27
C PHE A 43 -2.55 12.54 0.58
N TRP A 44 -2.47 11.78 1.68
CA TRP A 44 -1.28 11.67 2.53
C TRP A 44 -0.08 11.07 1.78
N GLN A 45 -0.32 10.05 0.93
CA GLN A 45 0.74 9.47 0.08
C GLN A 45 1.21 10.45 -1.00
N TYR A 46 0.30 11.26 -1.56
CA TYR A 46 0.63 12.35 -2.49
C TYR A 46 1.47 13.44 -1.81
N LEU A 47 1.07 13.91 -0.62
CA LEU A 47 1.85 14.89 0.15
C LEU A 47 3.27 14.38 0.47
N LYS A 48 3.40 13.09 0.85
CA LYS A 48 4.71 12.45 1.05
C LYS A 48 5.55 12.42 -0.22
N ALA A 49 4.94 12.11 -1.37
CA ALA A 49 5.65 12.09 -2.64
C ALA A 49 6.15 13.49 -3.04
N ILE A 50 5.32 14.52 -2.91
CA ILE A 50 5.72 15.92 -3.16
C ILE A 50 6.81 16.37 -2.20
N PHE A 51 6.66 16.12 -0.90
CA PHE A 51 7.66 16.52 0.09
C PHE A 51 9.01 15.85 -0.16
N LEU A 52 9.02 14.56 -0.51
CA LEU A 52 10.25 13.83 -0.78
C LEU A 52 10.91 14.25 -2.10
N VAL A 53 10.15 14.54 -3.16
CA VAL A 53 10.72 14.98 -4.44
C VAL A 53 11.16 16.44 -4.38
N ASN A 54 10.34 17.37 -3.89
CA ASN A 54 10.70 18.80 -3.84
C ASN A 54 11.85 19.10 -2.86
N ASN A 55 12.08 18.25 -1.85
CA ASN A 55 13.20 18.38 -0.93
C ASN A 55 14.41 17.50 -1.31
N ALA A 56 14.33 16.74 -2.41
CA ALA A 56 15.49 16.11 -3.03
C ALA A 56 16.23 17.14 -3.88
N ARG A 57 17.57 17.06 -3.87
CA ARG A 57 18.47 17.82 -4.74
C ARG A 57 19.56 16.88 -5.25
N TYR A 58 20.03 17.10 -6.47
CA TYR A 58 21.21 16.42 -6.99
C TYR A 58 22.23 17.49 -7.38
N GLY A 59 23.25 17.68 -6.53
CA GLY A 59 24.10 18.86 -6.59
C GLY A 59 23.27 20.13 -6.37
N THR A 60 23.36 21.09 -7.28
CA THR A 60 22.61 22.35 -7.24
C THR A 60 21.21 22.25 -7.87
N SER A 61 20.97 21.28 -8.75
CA SER A 61 19.70 21.11 -9.47
C SER A 61 18.57 20.58 -8.56
N PRO A 62 17.45 21.32 -8.42
CA PRO A 62 16.28 20.85 -7.68
C PRO A 62 15.46 19.88 -8.53
N PHE A 63 14.93 18.83 -7.90
CA PHE A 63 13.92 17.98 -8.55
C PHE A 63 12.56 18.67 -8.52
N SER A 64 11.82 18.65 -9.64
CA SER A 64 10.43 19.10 -9.69
C SER A 64 9.46 17.93 -9.88
N TYR A 65 8.29 18.01 -9.24
CA TYR A 65 7.24 16.99 -9.35
C TYR A 65 6.02 17.49 -10.11
N GLY A 66 5.83 16.98 -11.33
CA GLY A 66 4.76 17.43 -12.24
C GLY A 66 3.42 16.73 -12.10
N ALA A 67 3.26 15.72 -11.23
CA ALA A 67 2.01 14.96 -11.15
C ALA A 67 0.98 15.63 -10.23
N GLY A 68 -0.19 15.94 -10.76
CA GLY A 68 -1.33 16.34 -9.94
C GLY A 68 -1.90 15.18 -9.10
N ALA A 69 -2.46 15.50 -7.93
CA ALA A 69 -3.07 14.53 -7.00
C ALA A 69 -4.04 13.54 -7.66
N LYS A 70 -4.74 13.97 -8.73
CA LYS A 70 -5.65 13.16 -9.55
C LYS A 70 -5.04 11.83 -10.01
N SER A 71 -3.73 11.78 -10.31
CA SER A 71 -3.06 10.54 -10.74
C SER A 71 -2.98 9.49 -9.63
N PHE A 72 -2.75 9.91 -8.38
CA PHE A 72 -2.79 9.03 -7.21
C PHE A 72 -4.23 8.56 -6.95
N TYR A 73 -5.21 9.47 -6.96
CA TYR A 73 -6.62 9.11 -6.79
C TYR A 73 -7.09 8.09 -7.83
N LEU A 74 -6.77 8.29 -9.12
CA LEU A 74 -7.16 7.38 -10.20
C LEU A 74 -6.50 6.00 -10.05
N MET A 75 -5.25 5.95 -9.57
CA MET A 75 -4.55 4.70 -9.26
C MET A 75 -5.22 3.94 -8.10
N TYR A 76 -5.55 4.61 -6.99
CA TYR A 76 -6.25 3.98 -5.86
C TYR A 76 -7.68 3.56 -6.23
N LEU A 77 -8.39 4.35 -7.04
CA LEU A 77 -9.73 4.03 -7.55
C LEU A 77 -9.74 2.82 -8.49
N LYS A 78 -8.69 2.64 -9.31
CA LYS A 78 -8.51 1.40 -10.10
C LYS A 78 -8.24 0.18 -9.21
N ALA A 79 -7.44 0.34 -8.15
CA ALA A 79 -7.16 -0.75 -7.21
C ALA A 79 -8.42 -1.14 -6.41
N SER A 80 -9.20 -0.18 -5.91
CA SER A 80 -10.46 -0.46 -5.21
C SER A 80 -11.53 -1.04 -6.15
N GLY A 81 -11.59 -0.59 -7.42
CA GLY A 81 -12.48 -1.18 -8.42
C GLY A 81 -12.22 -2.68 -8.64
N VAL A 82 -10.95 -3.09 -8.75
CA VAL A 82 -10.59 -4.52 -8.85
C VAL A 82 -10.94 -5.29 -7.57
N PHE A 83 -10.73 -4.68 -6.39
CA PHE A 83 -11.09 -5.30 -5.11
C PHE A 83 -12.61 -5.52 -4.97
N ILE A 84 -13.42 -4.53 -5.33
CA ILE A 84 -14.88 -4.61 -5.33
C ILE A 84 -15.34 -5.70 -6.31
N LEU A 85 -14.82 -5.71 -7.55
CA LEU A 85 -15.14 -6.76 -8.52
C LEU A 85 -14.80 -8.16 -8.01
N ALA A 86 -13.65 -8.33 -7.36
CA ALA A 86 -13.27 -9.62 -6.78
C ALA A 86 -14.22 -10.06 -5.66
N ILE A 87 -14.61 -9.15 -4.75
CA ILE A 87 -15.61 -9.43 -3.72
C ILE A 87 -16.97 -9.77 -4.34
N SER A 88 -17.43 -9.00 -5.34
CA SER A 88 -18.69 -9.28 -6.03
C SER A 88 -18.70 -10.66 -6.69
N ILE A 89 -17.58 -11.09 -7.29
CA ILE A 89 -17.44 -12.45 -7.84
C ILE A 89 -17.54 -13.50 -6.72
N VAL A 90 -16.83 -13.31 -5.60
CA VAL A 90 -16.90 -14.25 -4.46
C VAL A 90 -18.33 -14.35 -3.92
N LEU A 91 -18.97 -13.22 -3.60
CA LEU A 91 -20.35 -13.18 -3.10
C LEU A 91 -21.34 -13.82 -4.08
N TRP A 92 -21.19 -13.55 -5.39
CA TRP A 92 -22.01 -14.19 -6.42
C TRP A 92 -21.81 -15.71 -6.46
N THR A 93 -20.56 -16.20 -6.39
CA THR A 93 -20.31 -17.66 -6.33
C THR A 93 -20.91 -18.31 -5.09
N LEU A 94 -20.92 -17.61 -3.95
CA LEU A 94 -21.56 -18.11 -2.73
C LEU A 94 -23.09 -18.15 -2.86
N SER A 95 -23.73 -17.12 -3.41
CA SER A 95 -25.18 -17.14 -3.64
C SER A 95 -25.61 -18.22 -4.64
N GLN A 96 -24.78 -18.54 -5.64
CA GLN A 96 -25.07 -19.65 -6.55
C GLN A 96 -24.98 -21.02 -5.87
N LEU A 97 -24.07 -21.20 -4.93
CA LEU A 97 -23.95 -22.45 -4.15
C LEU A 97 -25.12 -22.63 -3.18
N ASP A 98 -25.54 -21.56 -2.51
CA ASP A 98 -26.70 -21.57 -1.60
C ASP A 98 -28.01 -21.93 -2.34
N LEU A 99 -28.19 -21.39 -3.56
CA LEU A 99 -29.33 -21.73 -4.43
C LEU A 99 -29.32 -23.20 -4.91
N MET A 100 -28.16 -23.86 -4.99
CA MET A 100 -28.06 -25.29 -5.31
C MET A 100 -28.35 -26.17 -4.08
N ASN A 101 -27.97 -25.69 -2.89
CA ASN A 101 -28.16 -26.42 -1.63
C ASN A 101 -29.61 -26.37 -1.10
N PHE A 102 -30.53 -25.63 -1.71
CA PHE A 102 -31.96 -25.57 -1.33
C PHE A 102 -32.71 -26.92 -1.39
N THR A 103 -32.03 -27.99 -1.83
CA THR A 103 -32.52 -29.38 -1.88
C THR A 103 -31.93 -30.30 -0.81
N SER A 104 -31.04 -29.79 0.05
CA SER A 104 -30.29 -30.54 1.07
C SER A 104 -30.14 -29.72 2.35
N GLU A 105 -30.41 -30.31 3.51
CA GLU A 105 -30.51 -29.58 4.80
C GLU A 105 -29.19 -29.01 5.36
N GLU A 106 -28.04 -29.25 4.71
CA GLU A 106 -26.75 -28.68 5.14
C GLU A 106 -26.52 -27.28 4.54
N THR A 107 -26.90 -26.25 5.30
CA THR A 107 -26.66 -24.83 4.98
C THR A 107 -25.25 -24.33 5.37
N ALA A 108 -24.40 -25.21 5.91
CA ALA A 108 -23.05 -24.84 6.34
C ALA A 108 -22.07 -24.81 5.14
N PRO A 109 -21.22 -23.77 5.00
CA PRO A 109 -20.21 -23.74 3.96
C PRO A 109 -19.14 -24.82 4.23
N SER A 110 -19.08 -25.82 3.34
CA SER A 110 -18.08 -26.90 3.42
C SER A 110 -16.65 -26.36 3.47
N PHE A 111 -15.76 -27.12 4.14
CA PHE A 111 -14.35 -26.77 4.34
C PHE A 111 -13.62 -26.45 3.02
N SER A 112 -13.99 -27.12 1.92
CA SER A 112 -13.47 -26.82 0.57
C SER A 112 -13.80 -25.39 0.10
N ASN A 113 -15.00 -24.90 0.42
CA ASN A 113 -15.45 -23.56 0.03
C ASN A 113 -14.69 -22.50 0.83
N LEU A 114 -14.46 -22.74 2.13
CA LEU A 114 -13.66 -21.85 2.99
C LEU A 114 -12.21 -21.72 2.47
N ILE A 115 -11.59 -22.83 2.06
CA ILE A 115 -10.25 -22.81 1.43
C ILE A 115 -10.25 -22.00 0.13
N LEU A 116 -11.25 -22.20 -0.75
CA LEU A 116 -11.38 -21.45 -2.00
C LEU A 116 -11.51 -19.94 -1.77
N ILE A 117 -12.40 -19.53 -0.86
CA ILE A 117 -12.58 -18.12 -0.46
C ILE A 117 -11.25 -17.54 0.01
N GLN A 118 -10.56 -18.23 0.93
CA GLN A 118 -9.29 -17.79 1.50
C GLN A 118 -8.19 -17.64 0.43
N LEU A 119 -8.13 -18.56 -0.54
CA LEU A 119 -7.18 -18.53 -1.65
C LEU A 119 -7.46 -17.38 -2.63
N VAL A 120 -8.74 -17.09 -2.92
CA VAL A 120 -9.12 -15.94 -3.75
C VAL A 120 -8.75 -14.63 -3.06
N PHE A 121 -9.12 -14.43 -1.79
CA PHE A 121 -8.75 -13.23 -1.03
C PHE A 121 -7.23 -13.04 -0.96
N PHE A 122 -6.47 -14.11 -0.72
CA PHE A 122 -5.00 -14.05 -0.69
C PHE A 122 -4.41 -13.65 -2.05
N THR A 123 -4.92 -14.22 -3.15
CA THR A 123 -4.47 -13.90 -4.51
C THR A 123 -4.77 -12.44 -4.88
N VAL A 124 -5.97 -11.96 -4.57
CA VAL A 124 -6.40 -10.57 -4.80
C VAL A 124 -5.57 -9.60 -3.97
N TYR A 125 -5.30 -9.93 -2.70
CA TYR A 125 -4.44 -9.14 -1.83
C TYR A 125 -3.01 -9.01 -2.38
N LEU A 126 -2.38 -10.13 -2.79
CA LEU A 126 -1.05 -10.11 -3.40
C LEU A 126 -1.02 -9.29 -4.70
N TRP A 127 -2.06 -9.39 -5.52
CA TRP A 127 -2.17 -8.61 -6.75
C TRP A 127 -2.28 -7.11 -6.48
N ILE A 128 -3.14 -6.70 -5.53
CA ILE A 128 -3.30 -5.30 -5.13
C ILE A 128 -1.99 -4.76 -4.53
N PHE A 129 -1.30 -5.53 -3.69
CA PHE A 129 0.00 -5.16 -3.15
C PHE A 129 1.03 -4.92 -4.26
N ALA A 130 1.18 -5.86 -5.19
CA ALA A 130 2.11 -5.73 -6.32
C ALA A 130 1.73 -4.55 -7.25
N TYR A 131 0.43 -4.35 -7.52
CA TYR A 131 -0.08 -3.24 -8.30
C TYR A 131 0.25 -1.89 -7.65
N LEU A 132 -0.08 -1.72 -6.36
CA LEU A 132 0.14 -0.48 -5.63
C LEU A 132 1.64 -0.15 -5.51
N GLN A 133 2.48 -1.12 -5.19
CA GLN A 133 3.93 -0.90 -5.11
C GLN A 133 4.51 -0.50 -6.48
N THR A 134 4.14 -1.20 -7.55
CA THR A 134 4.70 -0.97 -8.89
C THR A 134 4.20 0.33 -9.51
N LYS A 135 2.89 0.59 -9.46
CA LYS A 135 2.31 1.82 -10.05
C LYS A 135 2.70 3.07 -9.27
N ARG A 136 2.87 3.00 -7.94
CA ARG A 136 3.40 4.13 -7.16
C ARG A 136 4.83 4.46 -7.57
N GLN A 137 5.68 3.43 -7.75
CA GLN A 137 7.04 3.60 -8.26
C GLN A 137 7.03 4.31 -9.62
N ASN A 138 6.31 3.77 -10.62
CA ASN A 138 6.24 4.39 -11.95
C ASN A 138 5.65 5.82 -11.91
N LEU A 139 4.62 6.09 -11.10
CA LEU A 139 4.04 7.44 -10.99
C LEU A 139 4.99 8.46 -10.36
N ILE A 140 5.85 8.04 -9.43
CA ILE A 140 6.88 8.92 -8.87
C ILE A 140 7.90 9.23 -9.96
N PHE A 141 8.60 8.22 -10.50
CA PHE A 141 9.66 8.45 -11.49
C PHE A 141 9.17 9.16 -12.76
N ASN A 142 8.02 8.76 -13.33
CA ASN A 142 7.53 9.33 -14.59
C ASN A 142 7.10 10.81 -14.51
N HIS A 143 6.99 11.38 -13.31
CA HIS A 143 6.67 12.80 -13.11
C HIS A 143 7.75 13.54 -12.31
N THR A 144 8.89 12.90 -12.06
CA THR A 144 10.08 13.53 -11.50
C THR A 144 10.93 14.05 -12.67
N GLN A 145 11.28 15.33 -12.62
CA GLN A 145 12.13 16.00 -13.61
C GLN A 145 13.33 16.65 -12.91
N ILE A 146 14.50 16.65 -13.56
CA ILE A 146 15.67 17.46 -13.19
C ILE A 146 15.92 18.36 -14.38
N GLU A 147 15.65 19.66 -14.25
CA GLU A 147 15.82 20.64 -15.34
C GLU A 147 15.08 20.18 -16.62
N GLU A 148 15.80 19.91 -17.72
CA GLU A 148 15.21 19.39 -18.98
C GLU A 148 15.13 17.86 -19.05
N MET A 149 15.73 17.14 -18.08
CA MET A 149 15.80 15.68 -18.07
C MET A 149 14.58 15.06 -17.39
N THR A 150 14.01 14.03 -18.02
CA THR A 150 12.81 13.33 -17.53
C THR A 150 13.10 11.85 -17.30
N PHE A 151 12.61 11.30 -16.20
CA PHE A 151 12.72 9.86 -15.95
C PHE A 151 11.53 9.11 -16.55
N SER A 152 11.79 7.95 -17.15
CA SER A 152 10.77 7.04 -17.66
C SER A 152 10.94 5.67 -17.02
N SER A 153 9.91 5.19 -16.33
CA SER A 153 9.89 3.91 -15.64
C SER A 153 8.72 3.03 -16.11
N THR A 154 9.06 1.87 -16.63
CA THR A 154 8.15 0.95 -17.33
C THR A 154 7.92 -0.35 -16.57
N LEU A 155 8.02 -0.34 -15.23
CA LEU A 155 7.93 -1.56 -14.42
C LEU A 155 6.58 -2.29 -14.65
N SER A 156 6.67 -3.58 -14.96
CA SER A 156 5.51 -4.45 -15.14
C SER A 156 5.00 -5.00 -13.81
N VAL A 157 3.70 -4.85 -13.55
CA VAL A 157 3.04 -5.33 -12.33
C VAL A 157 3.16 -6.85 -12.19
N SER A 158 2.89 -7.59 -13.28
CA SER A 158 2.93 -9.05 -13.28
C SER A 158 4.34 -9.59 -13.04
N TYR A 159 5.36 -8.94 -13.62
CA TYR A 159 6.75 -9.33 -13.38
C TYR A 159 7.19 -8.99 -11.96
N MET A 160 6.80 -7.84 -11.41
CA MET A 160 7.03 -7.51 -10.00
C MET A 160 6.39 -8.52 -9.05
N LEU A 161 5.15 -8.96 -9.33
CA LEU A 161 4.47 -9.99 -8.54
C LEU A 161 5.24 -11.31 -8.58
N TYR A 162 5.64 -11.78 -9.77
CA TYR A 162 6.46 -12.98 -9.93
C TYR A 162 7.82 -12.87 -9.21
N LEU A 163 8.46 -11.71 -9.28
CA LEU A 163 9.74 -11.45 -8.64
C LEU A 163 9.62 -11.43 -7.11
N TYR A 164 8.57 -10.80 -6.55
CA TYR A 164 8.28 -10.88 -5.12
C TYR A 164 7.94 -12.31 -4.67
N LEU A 165 7.09 -13.03 -5.40
CA LEU A 165 6.70 -14.40 -5.05
C LEU A 165 7.91 -15.34 -5.04
N SER A 166 8.74 -15.30 -6.10
CA SER A 166 9.96 -16.12 -6.17
C SER A 166 11.03 -15.72 -5.15
N ASN A 167 11.13 -14.43 -4.78
CA ASN A 167 11.99 -13.99 -3.69
C ASN A 167 11.48 -14.49 -2.32
N THR A 168 10.19 -14.40 -2.03
CA THR A 168 9.59 -14.90 -0.78
C THR A 168 9.81 -16.41 -0.64
N ILE A 169 9.60 -17.18 -1.71
CA ILE A 169 9.89 -18.63 -1.72
C ILE A 169 11.38 -18.88 -1.45
N ALA A 170 12.28 -18.17 -2.14
CA ALA A 170 13.73 -18.31 -1.92
C ALA A 170 14.15 -17.97 -0.48
N ILE A 171 13.57 -16.93 0.13
CA ILE A 171 13.81 -16.54 1.52
C ILE A 171 13.32 -17.63 2.49
N ILE A 172 12.12 -18.16 2.30
CA ILE A 172 11.56 -19.22 3.15
C ILE A 172 12.38 -20.52 3.04
N CYS A 173 12.66 -20.99 1.81
CA CYS A 173 13.45 -22.20 1.58
C CYS A 173 14.90 -22.10 2.06
N SER A 174 15.43 -20.89 2.22
CA SER A 174 16.78 -20.64 2.74
C SER A 174 16.83 -20.17 4.20
N LEU A 175 15.70 -20.23 4.92
CA LEU A 175 15.58 -19.76 6.31
C LEU A 175 16.09 -18.33 6.52
N GLY A 176 15.90 -17.45 5.53
CA GLY A 176 16.35 -16.06 5.54
C GLY A 176 17.68 -15.77 4.83
N LEU A 177 18.49 -16.79 4.49
CA LEU A 177 19.83 -16.57 3.93
C LEU A 177 19.82 -15.80 2.58
N LEU A 178 18.76 -15.96 1.77
CA LEU A 178 18.64 -15.32 0.44
C LEU A 178 17.97 -13.93 0.45
N ILE A 179 17.80 -13.30 1.61
CA ILE A 179 17.38 -11.88 1.72
C ILE A 179 18.28 -10.94 0.89
N PRO A 180 19.63 -10.92 1.05
CA PRO A 180 20.51 -10.04 0.26
C PRO A 180 20.42 -10.31 -1.26
N TRP A 181 20.35 -11.57 -1.67
CA TRP A 181 20.18 -11.96 -3.08
C TRP A 181 18.87 -11.40 -3.67
N SER A 182 17.77 -11.52 -2.91
CA SER A 182 16.45 -11.00 -3.30
C SER A 182 16.46 -9.48 -3.45
N MET A 183 17.17 -8.75 -2.58
CA MET A 183 17.34 -7.30 -2.70
C MET A 183 18.08 -6.91 -3.98
N ILE A 184 19.23 -7.54 -4.27
CA ILE A 184 20.04 -7.28 -5.47
C ILE A 184 19.22 -7.58 -6.75
N ARG A 185 18.53 -8.73 -6.78
CA ARG A 185 17.68 -9.13 -7.92
C ARG A 185 16.56 -8.12 -8.18
N THR A 186 15.93 -7.60 -7.12
CA THR A 186 14.88 -6.58 -7.21
C THR A 186 15.44 -5.25 -7.70
N ALA A 187 16.59 -4.81 -7.16
CA ALA A 187 17.25 -3.57 -7.55
C ALA A 187 17.67 -3.60 -9.03
N ARG A 188 18.27 -4.70 -9.49
CA ARG A 188 18.68 -4.88 -10.89
C ARG A 188 17.50 -4.80 -11.86
N TYR A 189 16.36 -5.41 -11.54
CA TYR A 189 15.17 -5.29 -12.39
C TYR A 189 14.65 -3.84 -12.42
N ARG A 190 14.60 -3.15 -11.28
CA ARG A 190 14.18 -1.74 -11.21
C ARG A 190 15.09 -0.83 -12.05
N ALA A 191 16.41 -0.99 -11.95
CA ALA A 191 17.38 -0.26 -12.75
C ALA A 191 17.21 -0.53 -14.26
N SER A 192 17.01 -1.79 -14.67
CA SER A 192 16.81 -2.17 -16.08
C SER A 192 15.51 -1.67 -16.73
N GLN A 193 14.63 -1.03 -15.95
CA GLN A 193 13.33 -0.51 -16.34
C GLN A 193 13.15 0.95 -15.91
N LEU A 194 14.26 1.64 -15.61
CA LEU A 194 14.33 3.06 -15.35
C LEU A 194 15.31 3.67 -16.36
N THR A 195 14.77 4.43 -17.31
CA THR A 195 15.54 5.10 -18.35
C THR A 195 15.48 6.61 -18.10
N LEU A 196 16.63 7.27 -18.13
CA LEU A 196 16.70 8.73 -18.17
C LEU A 196 16.59 9.20 -19.62
N LEU A 197 15.63 10.08 -19.90
CA LEU A 197 15.49 10.76 -21.18
C LEU A 197 16.11 12.15 -21.05
N THR A 198 17.18 12.39 -21.81
CA THR A 198 17.92 13.65 -21.83
C THR A 198 18.24 14.04 -23.27
N ASN A 199 18.20 15.35 -23.56
CA ASN A 199 18.65 15.92 -24.84
C ASN A 199 20.15 16.28 -24.82
N GLN A 200 20.81 16.22 -23.66
CA GLN A 200 22.24 16.51 -23.47
C GLN A 200 22.98 15.28 -22.93
N SER A 201 24.28 15.16 -23.24
CA SER A 201 25.13 14.10 -22.69
C SER A 201 25.28 14.27 -21.18
N LEU A 202 25.02 13.19 -20.44
CA LEU A 202 25.00 13.19 -18.98
C LEU A 202 26.36 13.61 -18.37
N ASP A 203 27.44 13.30 -19.08
CA ASP A 203 28.81 13.66 -18.69
C ASP A 203 29.03 15.19 -18.61
N ASN A 204 28.36 15.98 -19.46
CA ASN A 204 28.47 17.44 -19.43
C ASN A 204 27.77 18.02 -18.19
N PHE A 205 26.59 17.50 -17.87
CA PHE A 205 25.85 17.89 -16.66
C PHE A 205 26.63 17.54 -15.38
N VAL A 206 27.28 16.37 -15.34
CA VAL A 206 28.14 15.97 -14.21
C VAL A 206 29.36 16.89 -14.09
N ALA A 207 29.97 17.30 -15.21
CA ALA A 207 31.11 18.23 -15.21
C ALA A 207 30.72 19.62 -14.67
N ASP A 208 29.58 20.19 -15.09
CA ASP A 208 29.10 21.49 -14.59
C ASP A 208 28.77 21.46 -13.09
N GLN A 209 28.16 20.36 -12.62
CA GLN A 209 27.91 20.15 -11.19
C GLN A 209 29.22 19.99 -10.39
N GLN A 210 30.20 19.27 -10.93
CA GLN A 210 31.50 19.10 -10.27
C GLN A 210 32.26 20.43 -10.17
N ASN A 211 32.21 21.29 -11.19
CA ASN A 211 32.81 22.62 -11.15
C ASN A 211 32.18 23.51 -10.06
N GLN A 212 30.83 23.53 -9.95
CA GLN A 212 30.15 24.31 -8.90
C GLN A 212 30.44 23.78 -7.49
N LEU A 213 30.49 22.46 -7.29
CA LEU A 213 30.83 21.84 -6.00
C LEU A 213 32.30 22.03 -5.63
N THR A 214 33.20 22.09 -6.61
CA THR A 214 34.64 22.36 -6.38
C THR A 214 34.84 23.79 -5.91
N ALA A 215 34.19 24.78 -6.54
CA ALA A 215 34.27 26.18 -6.13
C ALA A 215 33.77 26.40 -4.68
N MET A 216 32.67 25.74 -4.27
CA MET A 216 32.22 25.78 -2.87
C MET A 216 33.19 25.06 -1.94
N GLY A 217 33.76 23.92 -2.35
CA GLY A 217 34.75 23.17 -1.54
C GLY A 217 36.06 23.93 -1.33
N GLU A 218 36.45 24.75 -2.31
CA GLU A 218 37.62 25.64 -2.26
C GLU A 218 37.36 26.83 -1.31
N GLU A 219 36.18 27.44 -1.37
CA GLU A 219 35.75 28.50 -0.43
C GLU A 219 35.64 27.98 1.02
N PHE A 220 35.09 26.78 1.24
CA PHE A 220 35.11 26.14 2.56
C PHE A 220 36.54 25.79 3.02
N GLY A 221 37.41 25.35 2.11
CA GLY A 221 38.82 25.09 2.40
C GLY A 221 39.55 26.33 2.90
N GLU A 222 39.31 27.49 2.27
CA GLU A 222 39.90 28.78 2.67
C GLU A 222 39.40 29.26 4.04
N VAL A 223 38.13 29.00 4.40
CA VAL A 223 37.61 29.26 5.76
C VAL A 223 38.25 28.34 6.81
N PHE A 224 38.48 27.06 6.49
CA PHE A 224 39.14 26.12 7.42
C PHE A 224 40.66 26.38 7.58
N ASP A 225 41.34 26.92 6.56
CA ASP A 225 42.76 27.30 6.65
C ASP A 225 43.00 28.53 7.54
N ILE A 226 41.96 29.36 7.77
CA ILE A 226 42.01 30.55 8.63
C ILE A 226 41.93 30.22 10.14
N GLU A 227 41.38 29.08 10.55
CA GLU A 227 41.20 28.73 11.98
C GLU A 227 42.26 27.79 12.57
N VAL A 228 43.16 27.17 11.78
CA VAL A 228 44.25 26.31 12.28
C VAL A 228 45.53 27.12 12.56
N GLY A 229 45.37 28.20 13.35
CA GLY A 229 46.38 29.25 13.51
C GLY A 229 46.61 29.79 14.93
N ILE A 230 46.15 29.09 15.98
CA ILE A 230 46.46 29.36 17.40
C ILE A 230 46.63 28.08 18.22
#